data_AF-A0A3D4PF44-F1
#
_entry.id   AF-A0A3D4PF44-F1
#
_cell.length_a   1.000
_cell.length_b   1.000
_cell.length_c   1.000
_cell.angle_alpha   90.00
_cell.angle_beta   90.00
_cell.angle_gamma   90.00
#
_symmetry.space_group_name_H-M   'P 1'
#
loop_
_entity.id
_entity.type
_entity.pdbx_description
1 polymer ?
#
loop_
_entity_poly.entity_id
_entity_poly.type
_entity_poly.pdbx_seq_one_letter_code
_entity_poly.pdbx_strand_id
1 'polypeptide(L)'
;RKSVYPYQPVGLWMELNNRPGYSKEYPQGSGDDLYRRSIYTFWKRTVPSPMLKILDAPEREFCTIRRSRTNTPSQALVLLNSVQFVEAARHLGERMMKYDALRLEDKLTFGFRLVTARKPTEIEMKAFMEAFESERRKMAASPQTALKILQVGESEFDSTLDQSQLAAFATIARLYLNLDEAITKE
;
A
#
# COMPACT_ATOMS: atom_id res chain seq x y z
N ARG A 1 11.87 1.70 23.46
CA ARG A 1 11.37 2.28 22.20
C ARG A 1 9.85 2.47 22.31
N LYS A 2 9.30 3.61 21.89
CA LYS A 2 7.84 3.89 21.95
C LYS A 2 7.09 3.15 20.83
N SER A 3 5.88 2.69 21.14
CA SER A 3 4.92 2.16 20.15
C SER A 3 4.40 3.26 19.24
N VAL A 4 3.94 2.90 18.05
CA VAL A 4 3.38 3.83 17.05
C VAL A 4 1.95 3.52 16.69
N TYR A 5 1.32 4.48 16.03
CA TYR A 5 -0.07 4.47 15.64
C TYR A 5 -0.20 4.82 14.15
N PRO A 6 0.03 3.86 13.23
CA PRO A 6 -0.08 4.09 11.78
C PRO A 6 -1.53 4.35 11.34
N TYR A 7 -1.76 4.57 10.04
CA TYR A 7 -3.11 4.79 9.52
C TYR A 7 -4.13 3.75 9.99
N GLN A 8 -5.28 4.24 10.46
CA GLN A 8 -6.42 3.41 10.82
C GLN A 8 -7.72 4.10 10.38
N PRO A 9 -8.74 3.36 9.89
CA PRO A 9 -10.04 3.95 9.61
C PRO A 9 -10.64 4.66 10.82
N VAL A 10 -11.19 5.85 10.59
CA VAL A 10 -11.84 6.68 11.61
C VAL A 10 -13.02 5.92 12.23
N GLY A 11 -13.25 6.10 13.53
CA GLY A 11 -14.41 5.54 14.24
C GLY A 11 -14.25 4.09 14.71
N LEU A 12 -13.58 3.22 13.95
CA LEU A 12 -13.46 1.78 14.26
C LEU A 12 -12.82 1.50 15.63
N TRP A 13 -11.87 2.33 16.05
CA TRP A 13 -11.26 2.21 17.37
C TRP A 13 -12.26 2.45 18.50
N MET A 14 -13.14 3.45 18.34
CA MET A 14 -14.13 3.81 19.36
C MET A 14 -15.32 2.86 19.40
N GLU A 15 -15.70 2.25 18.27
CA GLU A 15 -16.72 1.19 18.25
C GLU A 15 -16.37 0.02 19.17
N LEU A 16 -15.09 -0.39 19.16
CA LEU A 16 -14.58 -1.48 19.98
C LEU A 16 -14.05 -1.03 21.36
N ASN A 17 -13.84 0.28 21.53
CA ASN A 17 -13.35 0.92 22.76
C ASN A 17 -14.35 2.01 23.17
N ASN A 18 -15.53 1.61 23.62
CA ASN A 18 -16.65 2.53 23.90
C ASN A 18 -16.97 2.67 25.39
N ARG A 19 -16.04 2.33 26.31
CA ARG A 19 -16.25 2.50 27.74
C ARG A 19 -16.36 4.00 28.08
N PRO A 20 -17.51 4.48 28.59
CA PRO A 20 -17.71 5.90 28.91
C PRO A 20 -16.68 6.40 29.92
N GLY A 21 -16.11 7.59 29.69
CA GLY A 21 -15.15 8.25 30.59
C GLY A 21 -13.71 7.68 30.57
N TYR A 22 -13.46 6.55 29.89
CA TYR A 22 -12.14 5.92 29.82
C TYR A 22 -11.58 5.80 28.41
N SER A 23 -12.47 5.76 27.41
CA SER A 23 -12.06 5.53 26.03
C SER A 23 -11.60 6.81 25.37
N LYS A 24 -10.50 6.70 24.61
CA LYS A 24 -9.94 7.77 23.81
C LYS A 24 -9.92 7.35 22.35
N GLU A 25 -10.08 8.32 21.46
CA GLU A 25 -9.91 8.14 20.03
C GLU A 25 -8.54 7.57 19.69
N TYR A 26 -8.42 6.97 18.52
CA TYR A 26 -7.16 6.43 18.04
C TYR A 26 -6.17 7.57 17.84
N PRO A 27 -5.04 7.62 18.58
CA PRO A 27 -4.10 8.71 18.48
C PRO A 27 -3.17 8.45 17.29
N GLN A 28 -3.70 8.58 16.06
CA GLN A 28 -2.91 8.38 14.84
C GLN A 28 -1.63 9.26 14.92
N GLY A 29 -0.49 8.63 14.68
CA GLY A 29 0.80 9.32 14.61
C GLY A 29 0.93 10.16 13.34
N SER A 30 2.09 10.74 13.16
CA SER A 30 2.45 11.54 11.98
C SER A 30 3.91 11.30 11.58
N GLY A 31 4.23 11.62 10.33
CA GLY A 31 5.57 11.48 9.76
C GLY A 31 6.12 10.05 9.91
N ASP A 32 7.35 9.93 10.42
CA ASP A 32 8.04 8.64 10.55
C ASP A 32 7.26 7.59 11.35
N ASP A 33 6.40 8.00 12.28
CA ASP A 33 5.63 7.06 13.10
C ASP A 33 4.61 6.26 12.28
N LEU A 34 4.18 6.75 11.12
CA LEU A 34 3.24 6.06 10.23
C LEU A 34 3.86 4.88 9.47
N TYR A 35 5.18 4.92 9.24
CA TYR A 35 5.86 4.00 8.32
C TYR A 35 6.73 2.96 9.01
N ARG A 36 6.72 2.93 10.35
CA ARG A 36 7.49 1.95 11.12
C ARG A 36 6.93 0.53 10.91
N ARG A 37 7.83 -0.46 10.99
CA ARG A 37 7.47 -1.89 10.92
C ARG A 37 6.33 -2.21 11.87
N SER A 38 5.38 -3.02 11.42
CA SER A 38 4.15 -3.38 12.16
C SER A 38 4.40 -3.99 13.54
N ILE A 39 5.58 -4.57 13.80
CA ILE A 39 6.00 -5.04 15.12
C ILE A 39 6.02 -3.92 16.19
N TYR A 40 6.11 -2.67 15.77
CA TYR A 40 6.10 -1.50 16.66
C TYR A 40 4.72 -0.86 16.80
N THR A 41 3.74 -1.28 16.02
CA THR A 41 2.36 -0.79 16.11
C THR A 41 1.77 -1.14 17.47
N PHE A 42 1.11 -0.18 18.10
CA PHE A 42 0.43 -0.42 19.38
C PHE A 42 -0.63 -1.52 19.22
N TRP A 43 -0.55 -2.54 20.07
CA TRP A 43 -1.47 -3.68 20.06
C TRP A 43 -2.28 -3.72 21.35
N LYS A 44 -3.54 -3.27 21.27
CA LYS A 44 -4.50 -3.42 22.37
C LYS A 44 -5.14 -4.81 22.29
N ARG A 45 -5.21 -5.52 23.42
CA ARG A 45 -5.73 -6.91 23.46
C ARG A 45 -7.13 -7.02 22.84
N THR A 46 -8.03 -6.09 23.18
CA THR A 46 -9.43 -6.11 22.73
C THR A 46 -9.65 -5.42 21.37
N VAL A 47 -8.66 -4.69 20.86
CA VAL A 47 -8.76 -3.91 19.61
C VAL A 47 -7.44 -4.07 18.84
N PRO A 48 -7.24 -5.20 18.12
CA PRO A 48 -6.08 -5.36 17.27
C PRO A 48 -6.12 -4.36 16.11
N SER A 49 -4.96 -4.10 15.49
CA SER A 49 -4.92 -3.31 14.26
C SER A 49 -5.79 -3.97 13.18
N PRO A 50 -6.72 -3.25 12.54
CA PRO A 50 -7.62 -3.81 11.54
C PRO A 50 -6.87 -4.43 10.36
N MET A 51 -5.81 -3.77 9.89
CA MET A 51 -4.96 -4.27 8.81
C MET A 51 -4.27 -5.58 9.19
N LEU A 52 -3.73 -5.68 10.41
CA LEU A 52 -3.11 -6.91 10.89
C LEU A 52 -4.12 -8.04 10.99
N LYS A 53 -5.34 -7.76 11.46
CA LYS A 53 -6.41 -8.75 11.54
C LYS A 53 -6.82 -9.26 10.15
N ILE A 54 -6.94 -8.36 9.17
CA ILE A 54 -7.27 -8.74 7.77
C ILE A 54 -6.15 -9.59 7.16
N LEU A 55 -4.88 -9.33 7.51
CA LEU A 55 -3.71 -10.10 7.07
C LEU A 55 -3.37 -11.28 8.00
N ASP A 56 -4.38 -11.86 8.64
CA ASP A 56 -4.29 -13.07 9.48
C ASP A 56 -3.21 -13.03 10.57
N ALA A 57 -3.00 -11.87 11.19
CA ALA A 57 -2.13 -11.79 12.36
C ALA A 57 -2.69 -12.65 13.51
N PRO A 58 -1.85 -13.48 14.14
CA PRO A 58 -2.30 -14.38 15.20
C PRO A 58 -2.78 -13.60 16.42
N GLU A 59 -3.78 -14.14 17.11
CA GLU A 59 -4.27 -13.59 18.37
C GLU A 59 -3.30 -13.90 19.51
N ARG A 60 -3.30 -13.06 20.55
CA ARG A 60 -2.42 -13.23 21.73
C ARG A 60 -3.02 -14.10 22.83
N GLU A 61 -4.17 -14.71 22.58
CA GLU A 61 -4.93 -15.50 23.54
C GLU A 61 -4.55 -16.99 23.46
N PHE A 62 -4.07 -17.46 22.30
CA PHE A 62 -3.75 -18.85 22.04
C PHE A 62 -2.38 -19.00 21.36
N CYS A 63 -1.75 -20.16 21.55
CA CYS A 63 -0.51 -20.49 20.85
C CYS A 63 -0.81 -20.77 19.37
N THR A 64 -0.18 -20.04 18.45
CA THR A 64 -0.27 -20.30 17.00
C THR A 64 1.04 -20.90 16.49
N ILE A 65 1.03 -22.20 16.17
CA ILE A 65 2.22 -22.92 15.67
C ILE A 65 2.48 -22.62 14.19
N ARG A 66 1.42 -22.45 13.39
CA ARG A 66 1.49 -22.16 11.95
C ARG A 66 0.42 -21.14 11.58
N ARG A 67 0.77 -20.16 10.74
CA ARG A 67 -0.20 -19.23 10.17
C ARG A 67 -0.98 -19.89 9.01
N SER A 68 -2.27 -19.59 8.91
CA SER A 68 -3.06 -19.94 7.73
C SER A 68 -2.52 -19.23 6.50
N ARG A 69 -2.56 -19.91 5.35
CA ARG A 69 -2.38 -19.26 4.04
C ARG A 69 -3.77 -18.90 3.56
N THR A 70 -4.01 -17.60 3.41
CA THR A 70 -5.30 -17.06 2.95
C THR A 70 -5.02 -16.09 1.82
N ASN A 71 -5.87 -16.13 0.79
CA ASN A 71 -5.90 -15.12 -0.26
C ASN A 71 -7.36 -14.72 -0.47
N THR A 72 -7.89 -13.92 0.46
CA THR A 72 -9.29 -13.48 0.40
C THR A 72 -9.42 -12.21 -0.44
N PRO A 73 -10.57 -12.01 -1.12
CA PRO A 73 -10.86 -10.74 -1.79
C PRO A 73 -10.72 -9.52 -0.88
N SER A 74 -11.02 -9.67 0.42
CA SER A 74 -10.86 -8.62 1.42
C SER A 74 -9.40 -8.22 1.63
N GLN A 75 -8.47 -9.17 1.60
CA GLN A 75 -7.02 -8.88 1.70
C GLN A 75 -6.57 -8.09 0.46
N ALA A 76 -6.92 -8.55 -0.74
CA ALA A 76 -6.62 -7.84 -1.99
C ALA A 76 -7.22 -6.42 -2.01
N LEU A 77 -8.44 -6.25 -1.49
CA LEU A 77 -9.10 -4.95 -1.45
C LEU A 77 -8.42 -3.97 -0.49
N VAL A 78 -7.88 -4.46 0.64
CA VAL A 78 -7.08 -3.63 1.57
C VAL A 78 -5.77 -3.19 0.92
N LEU A 79 -5.07 -4.10 0.24
CA LEU A 79 -3.85 -3.77 -0.48
C LEU A 79 -4.10 -2.73 -1.59
N LEU A 80 -5.26 -2.80 -2.23
CA LEU A 80 -5.62 -1.86 -3.29
C LEU A 80 -5.94 -0.46 -2.76
N ASN A 81 -6.63 -0.35 -1.61
CA ASN A 81 -7.31 0.88 -1.22
C ASN A 81 -6.81 1.53 0.07
N SER A 82 -6.07 0.82 0.94
CA SER A 82 -5.63 1.44 2.18
C SER A 82 -4.66 2.59 1.89
N VAL A 83 -4.75 3.66 2.69
CA VAL A 83 -3.90 4.86 2.56
C VAL A 83 -2.42 4.48 2.51
N GLN A 84 -1.99 3.60 3.40
CA GLN A 84 -0.58 3.18 3.48
C GLN A 84 -0.10 2.49 2.20
N PHE A 85 -0.92 1.62 1.59
CA PHE A 85 -0.53 0.92 0.35
C PHE A 85 -0.60 1.82 -0.88
N VAL A 86 -1.58 2.71 -0.96
CA VAL A 86 -1.68 3.69 -2.06
C VAL A 86 -0.51 4.66 -2.02
N GLU A 87 -0.15 5.15 -0.84
CA GLU A 87 1.00 6.01 -0.62
C GLU A 87 2.32 5.29 -0.93
N ALA A 88 2.50 4.05 -0.46
CA ALA A 88 3.67 3.23 -0.79
C ALA A 88 3.80 2.97 -2.30
N ALA A 89 2.68 2.74 -2.98
CA ALA A 89 2.66 2.56 -4.42
C ALA A 89 3.05 3.84 -5.17
N ARG A 90 2.64 5.02 -4.69
CA ARG A 90 3.09 6.30 -5.25
C ARG A 90 4.60 6.44 -5.17
N HIS A 91 5.20 6.17 -4.00
CA HIS A 91 6.65 6.19 -3.83
C HIS A 91 7.38 5.18 -4.73
N LEU A 92 6.81 3.98 -4.90
CA LEU A 92 7.34 3.02 -5.87
C LEU A 92 7.24 3.55 -7.30
N GLY A 93 6.12 4.17 -7.66
CA GLY A 93 5.92 4.82 -8.96
C GLY A 93 6.91 5.95 -9.23
N GLU A 94 7.21 6.79 -8.23
CA GLU A 94 8.25 7.83 -8.32
C GLU A 94 9.62 7.21 -8.59
N ARG A 95 9.97 6.14 -7.88
CA ARG A 95 11.23 5.41 -8.09
C ARG A 95 11.31 4.81 -9.49
N MET A 96 10.21 4.27 -10.01
CA MET A 96 10.14 3.73 -11.39
C MET A 96 10.31 4.85 -12.42
N MET A 97 9.65 5.99 -12.22
CA MET A 97 9.71 7.12 -13.14
C MET A 97 11.13 7.74 -13.18
N LYS A 98 11.76 7.88 -12.01
CA LYS A 98 13.13 8.41 -11.84
C LYS A 98 14.24 7.41 -12.20
N TYR A 99 13.91 6.15 -12.44
CA TYR A 99 14.90 5.15 -12.82
C TYR A 99 15.57 5.53 -14.15
N ASP A 100 16.90 5.52 -14.16
CA ASP A 100 17.72 5.90 -15.32
C ASP A 100 17.65 4.82 -16.40
N ALA A 101 16.60 4.90 -17.21
CA ALA A 101 16.38 4.04 -18.36
C ALA A 101 15.60 4.79 -19.44
N LEU A 102 15.95 4.52 -20.69
CA LEU A 102 15.31 5.13 -21.86
C LEU A 102 13.97 4.47 -22.20
N ARG A 103 13.85 3.14 -21.98
CA ARG A 103 12.65 2.38 -22.34
C ARG A 103 11.71 2.26 -21.16
N LEU A 104 10.41 2.36 -21.43
CA LEU A 104 9.37 2.14 -20.44
C LEU A 104 9.44 0.73 -19.85
N GLU A 105 9.70 -0.28 -20.67
CA GLU A 105 9.86 -1.69 -20.27
C GLU A 105 10.92 -1.87 -19.18
N ASP A 106 12.03 -1.14 -19.26
CA ASP A 106 13.11 -1.20 -18.27
C ASP A 106 12.66 -0.59 -16.94
N LYS A 107 11.90 0.51 -16.97
CA LYS A 107 11.32 1.14 -15.77
C LYS A 107 10.26 0.25 -15.11
N LEU A 108 9.40 -0.39 -15.91
CA LEU A 108 8.41 -1.36 -15.42
C LEU A 108 9.09 -2.59 -14.83
N THR A 109 10.11 -3.13 -15.50
CA THR A 109 10.92 -4.26 -15.01
C THR A 109 11.60 -3.91 -13.69
N PHE A 110 12.14 -2.70 -13.55
CA PHE A 110 12.74 -2.23 -12.30
C PHE A 110 11.74 -2.25 -11.15
N GLY A 111 10.55 -1.64 -11.33
CA GLY A 111 9.50 -1.63 -10.32
C GLY A 111 9.03 -3.03 -9.94
N PHE A 112 8.81 -3.88 -10.93
CA PHE A 112 8.40 -5.27 -10.72
C PHE A 112 9.42 -6.06 -9.89
N ARG A 113 10.70 -5.94 -10.24
CA ARG A 113 11.80 -6.60 -9.51
C ARG A 113 11.93 -6.13 -8.06
N LEU A 114 11.63 -4.86 -7.78
CA LEU A 114 11.66 -4.35 -6.40
C LEU A 114 10.60 -5.02 -5.52
N VAL A 115 9.48 -5.46 -6.10
CA VAL A 115 8.38 -6.09 -5.37
C VAL A 115 8.53 -7.61 -5.33
N THR A 116 8.79 -8.25 -6.48
CA THR A 116 8.73 -9.72 -6.62
C THR A 116 10.11 -10.39 -6.66
N ALA A 117 11.19 -9.61 -6.69
CA ALA A 117 12.58 -10.10 -6.85
C ALA A 117 12.86 -10.91 -8.14
N ARG A 118 11.91 -11.03 -9.07
CA ARG A 118 12.06 -11.70 -10.37
C ARG A 118 11.81 -10.74 -11.54
N LYS A 119 12.20 -11.15 -12.75
CA LYS A 119 11.83 -10.42 -13.97
C LYS A 119 10.39 -10.80 -14.38
N PRO A 120 9.62 -9.88 -14.96
CA PRO A 120 8.34 -10.21 -15.56
C PRO A 120 8.57 -11.10 -16.79
N THR A 121 7.64 -12.00 -17.04
CA THR A 121 7.55 -12.76 -18.30
C THR A 121 7.12 -11.84 -19.45
N GLU A 122 7.26 -12.29 -20.69
CA GLU A 122 6.84 -11.50 -21.86
C GLU A 122 5.34 -11.20 -21.85
N ILE A 123 4.52 -12.16 -21.38
CA ILE A 123 3.06 -12.00 -21.27
C ILE A 123 2.71 -10.95 -20.23
N GLU A 124 3.34 -11.01 -19.05
CA GLU A 124 3.14 -10.02 -17.98
C GLU A 124 3.60 -8.63 -18.41
N MET A 125 4.78 -8.53 -19.04
CA MET A 125 5.29 -7.25 -19.53
C MET A 125 4.33 -6.62 -20.54
N LYS A 126 3.80 -7.40 -21.47
CA LYS A 126 2.80 -6.92 -22.43
C LYS A 126 1.56 -6.38 -21.71
N ALA A 127 1.03 -7.11 -20.74
CA ALA A 127 -0.11 -6.68 -19.95
C ALA A 127 0.18 -5.38 -19.16
N PHE A 128 1.38 -5.25 -18.56
CA PHE A 128 1.78 -4.05 -17.83
C PHE A 128 1.94 -2.82 -18.74
N MET A 129 2.49 -3.01 -19.94
CA MET A 129 2.61 -1.94 -20.94
C MET A 129 1.23 -1.45 -21.40
N GLU A 130 0.32 -2.38 -21.72
CA GLU A 130 -1.06 -2.05 -22.10
C GLU A 130 -1.82 -1.34 -20.97
N ALA A 131 -1.68 -1.85 -19.74
CA ALA A 131 -2.27 -1.23 -18.55
C ALA A 131 -1.70 0.19 -18.32
N PHE A 132 -0.39 0.37 -18.43
CA PHE A 132 0.26 1.66 -18.23
C PHE A 132 -0.23 2.69 -19.26
N GLU A 133 -0.27 2.34 -20.55
CA GLU A 133 -0.75 3.25 -21.58
C GLU A 133 -2.23 3.59 -21.41
N SER A 134 -3.05 2.63 -20.98
CA SER A 134 -4.46 2.86 -20.64
C SER A 134 -4.59 3.87 -19.49
N GLU A 135 -3.87 3.65 -18.39
CA GLU A 135 -3.90 4.54 -17.23
C GLU A 135 -3.33 5.92 -17.56
N ARG A 136 -2.22 6.01 -18.29
CA ARG A 136 -1.62 7.27 -18.73
C ARG A 136 -2.62 8.11 -19.54
N ARG A 137 -3.37 7.49 -20.46
CA ARG A 137 -4.41 8.19 -21.24
C ARG A 137 -5.56 8.67 -20.35
N LYS A 138 -6.01 7.87 -19.38
CA LYS A 138 -7.05 8.27 -18.42
C LYS A 138 -6.61 9.44 -17.55
N MET A 139 -5.38 9.38 -17.03
CA MET A 139 -4.81 10.44 -16.18
C MET A 139 -4.53 11.73 -16.95
N ALA A 140 -4.19 11.63 -18.25
CA ALA A 140 -4.06 12.79 -19.13
C ALA A 140 -5.42 13.43 -19.45
N ALA A 141 -6.47 12.64 -19.60
CA ALA A 141 -7.83 13.13 -19.83
C ALA A 141 -8.48 13.74 -18.56
N SER A 142 -8.07 13.30 -17.37
CA SER A 142 -8.59 13.80 -16.09
C SER A 142 -7.47 14.06 -15.07
N PRO A 143 -6.87 15.27 -15.08
CA PRO A 143 -5.86 15.67 -14.11
C PRO A 143 -6.34 15.59 -12.65
N GLN A 144 -7.63 15.79 -12.41
CA GLN A 144 -8.22 15.69 -11.07
C GLN A 144 -8.14 14.26 -10.53
N THR A 145 -8.23 13.25 -11.40
CA THR A 145 -8.11 11.84 -11.01
C THR A 145 -6.66 11.51 -10.65
N ALA A 146 -5.69 12.05 -11.40
CA ALA A 146 -4.27 11.92 -11.08
C ALA A 146 -3.97 12.50 -9.69
N LEU A 147 -4.42 13.73 -9.42
CA LEU A 147 -4.22 14.39 -8.13
C LEU A 147 -4.85 13.61 -6.97
N LYS A 148 -6.05 13.04 -7.15
CA LYS A 148 -6.70 12.22 -6.11
C LYS A 148 -5.86 11.03 -5.68
N ILE A 149 -5.12 10.40 -6.59
CA ILE A 149 -4.22 9.28 -6.27
C ILE A 149 -2.94 9.80 -5.63
N LEU A 150 -2.38 10.90 -6.16
CA LEU A 150 -1.10 11.43 -5.70
C LEU A 150 -1.17 12.06 -4.30
N GLN A 151 -2.33 12.59 -3.92
CA GLN A 151 -2.56 13.23 -2.62
C GLN A 151 -3.00 12.26 -1.51
N VAL A 152 -3.00 10.94 -1.77
CA VAL A 152 -3.30 9.96 -0.71
C VAL A 152 -2.08 9.79 0.20
N GLY A 153 -2.31 9.94 1.51
CA GLY A 153 -1.27 9.83 2.54
C GLY A 153 -0.84 11.19 3.09
N GLU A 154 0.12 11.17 4.00
CA GLU A 154 0.70 12.37 4.63
C GLU A 154 1.94 12.82 3.88
N SER A 155 2.71 11.90 3.29
CA SER A 155 3.91 12.27 2.58
C SER A 155 3.59 13.00 1.28
N GLU A 156 4.45 13.95 0.93
CA GLU A 156 4.35 14.70 -0.33
C GLU A 156 4.85 13.86 -1.51
N PHE A 157 4.46 14.27 -2.71
CA PHE A 157 4.97 13.74 -3.97
C PHE A 157 5.83 14.78 -4.67
N ASP A 158 6.74 14.30 -5.53
CA ASP A 158 7.60 15.19 -6.29
C ASP A 158 6.81 15.95 -7.37
N SER A 159 6.52 17.22 -7.08
CA SER A 159 5.75 18.11 -7.98
C SER A 159 6.49 18.51 -9.25
N THR A 160 7.81 18.22 -9.36
CA THR A 160 8.59 18.48 -10.57
C THR A 160 8.35 17.43 -11.66
N LEU A 161 7.79 16.28 -11.31
CA LEU A 161 7.44 15.21 -12.24
C LEU A 161 6.12 15.48 -12.96
N ASP A 162 5.98 14.93 -14.17
CA ASP A 162 4.69 14.89 -14.86
C ASP A 162 3.68 14.09 -14.03
N GLN A 163 2.65 14.78 -13.52
CA GLN A 163 1.69 14.22 -12.58
C GLN A 163 0.81 13.13 -13.20
N SER A 164 0.46 13.27 -14.48
CA SER A 164 -0.35 12.26 -15.18
C SER A 164 0.45 10.98 -15.37
N GLN A 165 1.73 11.09 -15.73
CA GLN A 165 2.64 9.96 -15.86
C GLN A 165 2.96 9.34 -14.51
N LEU A 166 3.19 10.16 -13.48
CA LEU A 166 3.43 9.68 -12.13
C LEU A 166 2.22 8.92 -11.57
N ALA A 167 1.01 9.42 -11.77
CA ALA A 167 -0.22 8.73 -11.36
C ALA A 167 -0.38 7.37 -12.09
N ALA A 168 -0.01 7.30 -13.37
CA ALA A 168 0.00 6.03 -14.11
C ALA A 168 1.02 5.03 -13.54
N PHE A 169 2.25 5.48 -13.24
CA PHE A 169 3.25 4.65 -12.55
C PHE A 169 2.78 4.21 -11.17
N ALA A 170 2.15 5.09 -10.40
CA ALA A 170 1.57 4.77 -9.09
C ALA A 170 0.48 3.70 -9.21
N THR A 171 -0.38 3.75 -10.23
CA THR A 171 -1.39 2.71 -10.47
C THR A 171 -0.77 1.36 -10.82
N ILE A 172 0.28 1.33 -11.65
CA ILE A 172 1.01 0.08 -11.93
C ILE A 172 1.70 -0.45 -10.68
N ALA A 173 2.31 0.41 -9.87
CA ALA A 173 2.89 0.02 -8.59
C ALA A 173 1.84 -0.55 -7.63
N ARG A 174 0.61 -0.01 -7.61
CA ARG A 174 -0.51 -0.58 -6.83
C ARG A 174 -0.87 -1.98 -7.31
N LEU A 175 -0.84 -2.21 -8.62
CA LEU A 175 -1.06 -3.53 -9.19
C LEU A 175 0.02 -4.50 -8.75
N TYR A 176 1.30 -4.10 -8.82
CA TYR A 176 2.42 -4.95 -8.36
C TYR A 176 2.31 -5.31 -6.88
N LEU A 177 1.97 -4.35 -6.01
CA LEU A 177 1.83 -4.59 -4.57
C LEU A 177 0.61 -5.46 -4.20
N ASN A 178 -0.31 -5.67 -5.13
CA ASN A 178 -1.49 -6.53 -4.96
C ASN A 178 -1.32 -7.93 -5.58
N LEU A 179 -0.16 -8.20 -6.19
CA LEU A 179 0.12 -9.54 -6.67
C LEU A 179 0.32 -10.50 -5.49
N ASP A 180 -0.06 -11.76 -5.67
CA ASP A 180 0.12 -12.78 -4.65
C ASP A 180 1.59 -13.05 -4.35
N GLU A 181 2.48 -12.90 -5.35
CA GLU A 181 3.93 -13.03 -5.15
C GLU A 181 4.55 -11.85 -4.38
N ALA A 182 3.83 -10.72 -4.27
CA ALA A 182 4.24 -9.60 -3.41
C ALA A 182 3.93 -9.89 -1.93
N ILE A 183 2.89 -10.70 -1.67
CA ILE A 183 2.38 -10.99 -0.32
C ILE A 183 2.99 -12.28 0.21
N THR A 184 3.10 -13.29 -0.64
CA THR A 184 3.51 -14.65 -0.28
C THR A 184 4.75 -15.06 -1.04
N LYS A 185 5.66 -15.77 -0.34
CA LYS A 185 6.74 -16.48 -1.01
C LYS A 185 6.20 -17.83 -1.48
N GLU A 186 6.34 -18.09 -2.77
CA GLU A 186 6.19 -19.43 -3.32
C GLU A 186 7.42 -20.29 -3.01
#